data_AF-A0A2A9NYN1-F1
#
_entry.id   AF-A0A2A9NYN1-F1
#
_cell.length_a   1.000
_cell.length_b   1.000
_cell.length_c   1.000
_cell.angle_alpha   90.00
_cell.angle_beta   90.00
_cell.angle_gamma   90.00
#
_symmetry.space_group_name_H-M   'P 1'
#
loop_
_entity.id
_entity.type
_entity.pdbx_description
1 polymer ?
#
loop_
_entity_poly.entity_id
_entity_poly.type
_entity_poly.pdbx_seq_one_letter_code
_entity_poly.pdbx_strand_id
1 'polypeptide(L)'
;IQPAFIFAGMALATLMKSSEKGMGAKGREDALALSESTRVALSNSYSTGWIDVKLVQAAYIMALFESSLHPLYSPDRLIAALHDLDDLIHSHMFTKHDADDPHVSKFPPGTVPAIPDTVTAGTPLAHQKRCACVSPEEQQVDPHAYQAIPLGWDSAWHADEIIAEECRRVCWGALALVTSYNTLCVCFGKEPVKFWIADASNYKLLFPGEVLDRTSDKFKPPILMKPKESVWALYCRSMLLWNYCNRLLWGDLAEEDRAELSTEALNETMSLQDSLDAHHCNMNTVVLYMCRELILNSRFTITKAVRRVIGQEDLDRPFLNRKEAEQWVVWQRQVINRAEMALHDVVDKPANMWTRRPYYATWYSNQLALCLRVWSHDRSLLSVLELAKSILRAVDLLNGLWPNTFHQQQCSDMRQKLVDACTSVGLEAPLPPSPPPALYHAL
;
A
#
# COMPACT_ATOMS: atom_id res chain seq x y z
N ILE A 1 22.82 14.57 -13.73
CA ILE A 1 21.71 14.25 -12.79
C ILE A 1 20.48 15.01 -13.27
N GLN A 2 19.32 14.35 -13.37
CA GLN A 2 18.05 14.97 -13.78
C GLN A 2 17.65 16.10 -12.80
N PRO A 3 17.42 17.34 -13.26
CA PRO A 3 16.95 18.43 -12.41
C PRO A 3 15.61 18.11 -11.73
N ALA A 4 14.70 17.46 -12.45
CA ALA A 4 13.41 17.02 -11.93
C ALA A 4 13.57 16.14 -10.68
N PHE A 5 14.53 15.21 -10.70
CA PHE A 5 14.80 14.32 -9.56
C PHE A 5 15.25 15.08 -8.31
N ILE A 6 16.11 16.09 -8.48
CA ILE A 6 16.59 16.93 -7.38
C ILE A 6 15.43 17.72 -6.77
N PHE A 7 14.65 18.42 -7.60
CA PHE A 7 13.52 19.21 -7.13
C PHE A 7 12.44 18.33 -6.47
N ALA A 8 12.13 17.17 -7.04
CA ALA A 8 11.16 16.24 -6.47
C ALA A 8 11.58 15.80 -5.05
N GLY A 9 12.84 15.38 -4.91
CA GLY A 9 13.42 14.99 -3.63
C GLY A 9 13.38 16.13 -2.60
N MET A 10 13.71 17.36 -3.02
CA MET A 10 13.62 18.54 -2.16
C MET A 10 12.18 18.87 -1.76
N ALA A 11 11.23 18.79 -2.69
CA ALA A 11 9.81 19.06 -2.45
C ALA A 11 9.26 18.10 -1.40
N LEU A 12 9.46 16.79 -1.60
CA LEU A 12 9.00 15.78 -0.66
C LEU A 12 9.70 15.89 0.70
N ALA A 13 11.04 16.06 0.72
CA ALA A 13 11.78 16.21 1.97
C ALA A 13 11.35 17.46 2.74
N THR A 14 11.06 18.56 2.06
CA THR A 14 10.52 19.78 2.68
C THR A 14 9.13 19.53 3.23
N LEU A 15 8.24 18.90 2.47
CA LEU A 15 6.91 18.55 2.94
C LEU A 15 6.96 17.67 4.18
N MET A 16 7.77 16.60 4.18
CA MET A 16 7.99 15.73 5.34
C MET A 16 8.55 16.48 6.56
N LYS A 17 9.07 17.70 6.39
CA LYS A 17 9.53 18.54 7.50
C LYS A 17 8.53 19.61 7.95
N SER A 18 7.35 19.67 7.32
CA SER A 18 6.43 20.81 7.40
C SER A 18 5.10 20.52 8.13
N SER A 19 5.11 19.57 9.06
CA SER A 19 4.00 19.43 10.00
C SER A 19 3.89 20.67 10.88
N GLU A 20 2.77 20.85 11.59
CA GLU A 20 2.61 21.92 12.58
C GLU A 20 3.66 21.89 13.70
N LYS A 21 4.34 20.76 13.93
CA LYS A 21 5.49 20.66 14.84
C LYS A 21 6.84 20.99 14.21
N GLY A 22 6.90 21.06 12.88
CA GLY A 22 8.11 21.32 12.10
C GLY A 22 8.09 22.73 11.51
N MET A 23 8.27 22.80 10.20
CA MET A 23 8.29 24.07 9.46
C MET A 23 6.90 24.72 9.26
N GLY A 24 5.83 24.06 9.73
CA GLY A 24 4.46 24.59 9.70
C GLY A 24 3.99 24.99 8.30
N ALA A 25 3.10 25.98 8.25
CA ALA A 25 2.52 26.50 7.00
C ALA A 25 3.58 26.96 6.00
N LYS A 26 4.61 27.69 6.45
CA LYS A 26 5.66 28.21 5.58
C LYS A 26 6.43 27.10 4.87
N GLY A 27 6.79 26.04 5.59
CA GLY A 27 7.45 24.90 4.96
C GLY A 27 6.56 24.17 3.93
N ARG A 28 5.24 24.11 4.16
CA ARG A 28 4.31 23.53 3.19
C ARG A 28 4.19 24.39 1.93
N GLU A 29 4.20 25.71 2.06
CA GLU A 29 4.26 26.63 0.91
C GLU A 29 5.55 26.47 0.11
N ASP A 30 6.69 26.38 0.79
CA ASP A 30 7.99 26.17 0.13
C ASP A 30 8.05 24.80 -0.57
N ALA A 31 7.49 23.76 0.04
CA ALA A 31 7.35 22.44 -0.57
C ALA A 31 6.49 22.47 -1.84
N LEU A 32 5.41 23.25 -1.85
CA LEU A 32 4.57 23.45 -3.04
C LEU A 32 5.32 24.18 -4.16
N ALA A 33 6.10 25.22 -3.84
CA ALA A 33 6.92 25.93 -4.82
C ALA A 33 7.99 25.01 -5.47
N LEU A 34 8.61 24.14 -4.67
CA LEU A 34 9.52 23.10 -5.17
C LEU A 34 8.80 22.05 -6.02
N SER A 35 7.57 21.68 -5.65
CA SER A 35 6.74 20.76 -6.44
C SER A 35 6.42 21.33 -7.83
N GLU A 36 6.21 22.64 -7.92
CA GLU A 36 5.97 23.31 -9.20
C GLU A 36 7.22 23.37 -10.06
N SER A 37 8.37 23.68 -9.45
CA SER A 37 9.67 23.61 -10.13
C SER A 37 9.96 22.19 -10.66
N THR A 38 9.51 21.17 -9.92
CA THR A 38 9.60 19.77 -10.34
C THR A 38 8.76 19.48 -11.58
N ARG A 39 7.50 19.95 -11.63
CA ARG A 39 6.62 19.78 -12.81
C ARG A 39 7.19 20.41 -14.06
N VAL A 40 7.69 21.64 -13.94
CA VAL A 40 8.36 22.34 -15.05
C VAL A 40 9.57 21.54 -15.53
N ALA A 41 10.41 21.06 -14.62
CA ALA A 41 11.57 20.26 -14.98
C ALA A 41 11.20 18.90 -15.61
N LEU A 42 10.15 18.22 -15.11
CA LEU A 42 9.61 16.98 -15.67
C LEU A 42 9.15 17.20 -17.12
N SER A 43 8.30 18.21 -17.34
CA SER A 43 7.78 18.55 -18.66
C SER A 43 8.90 18.89 -19.65
N ASN A 44 9.90 19.66 -19.19
CA ASN A 44 11.05 20.01 -20.02
C ASN A 44 11.86 18.76 -20.41
N SER A 45 12.25 17.91 -19.46
CA SER A 45 13.00 16.68 -19.75
C SER A 45 12.23 15.72 -20.67
N TYR A 46 10.91 15.61 -20.49
CA TYR A 46 10.06 14.81 -21.37
C TYR A 46 10.05 15.38 -22.80
N SER A 47 9.82 16.70 -22.94
CA SER A 47 9.75 17.37 -24.25
C SER A 47 11.07 17.33 -25.05
N THR A 48 12.21 17.30 -24.36
CA THR A 48 13.54 17.22 -24.99
C THR A 48 14.00 15.78 -25.23
N GLY A 49 13.21 14.78 -24.81
CA GLY A 49 13.54 13.36 -24.93
C GLY A 49 14.61 12.87 -23.94
N TRP A 50 14.95 13.66 -22.90
CA TRP A 50 15.88 13.23 -21.87
C TRP A 50 15.19 12.36 -20.82
N ILE A 51 14.89 11.11 -21.22
CA ILE A 51 14.13 10.15 -20.40
C ILE A 51 15.05 9.04 -19.92
N ASP A 52 15.22 8.96 -18.60
CA ASP A 52 16.00 7.94 -17.90
C ASP A 52 15.28 7.51 -16.61
N VAL A 53 15.87 6.56 -15.88
CA VAL A 53 15.30 6.07 -14.61
C VAL A 53 15.11 7.19 -13.57
N LYS A 54 15.95 8.23 -13.59
CA LYS A 54 15.87 9.36 -12.64
C LYS A 54 14.66 10.25 -12.94
N LEU A 55 14.26 10.36 -14.21
CA LEU A 55 13.01 11.04 -14.57
C LEU A 55 11.78 10.29 -14.03
N VAL A 56 11.76 8.96 -14.17
CA VAL A 56 10.70 8.11 -13.61
C VAL A 56 10.67 8.19 -12.08
N GLN A 57 11.84 8.17 -11.44
CA GLN A 57 11.95 8.36 -9.98
C GLN A 57 11.42 9.73 -9.55
N ALA A 58 11.64 10.78 -10.33
CA ALA A 58 11.09 12.11 -10.05
C ALA A 58 9.55 12.10 -10.11
N ALA A 59 8.96 11.48 -11.15
CA ALA A 59 7.51 11.32 -11.26
C ALA A 59 6.93 10.46 -10.13
N TYR A 60 7.63 9.39 -9.72
CA TYR A 60 7.25 8.56 -8.57
C TYR A 60 7.24 9.37 -7.26
N ILE A 61 8.26 10.18 -7.02
CA ILE A 61 8.33 11.06 -5.85
C ILE A 61 7.21 12.10 -5.88
N MET A 62 6.85 12.62 -7.07
CA MET A 62 5.72 13.54 -7.23
C MET A 62 4.38 12.86 -6.97
N ALA A 63 4.16 11.63 -7.41
CA ALA A 63 2.96 10.87 -7.07
C ALA A 63 2.84 10.63 -5.56
N LEU A 64 3.95 10.34 -4.87
CA LEU A 64 3.99 10.23 -3.40
C LEU A 64 3.77 11.59 -2.71
N PHE A 65 4.25 12.68 -3.30
CA PHE A 65 3.96 14.03 -2.82
C PHE A 65 2.46 14.31 -2.92
N GLU A 66 1.84 14.03 -4.06
CA GLU A 66 0.41 14.26 -4.29
C GLU A 66 -0.49 13.29 -3.51
N SER A 67 0.03 12.16 -3.02
CA SER A 67 -0.68 11.29 -2.08
C SER A 67 -0.60 11.76 -0.63
N SER A 68 0.19 12.80 -0.35
CA SER A 68 0.43 13.34 0.99
C SER A 68 -0.48 14.54 1.30
N LEU A 69 -0.83 14.75 2.57
CA LEU A 69 -1.60 15.94 3.00
C LEU A 69 -0.77 17.23 2.97
N HIS A 70 -0.62 17.82 1.79
CA HIS A 70 -0.20 19.21 1.61
C HIS A 70 -1.42 20.13 1.41
N PRO A 71 -1.26 21.47 1.46
CA PRO A 71 -2.40 22.41 1.42
C PRO A 71 -3.30 22.26 0.19
N LEU A 72 -2.72 21.94 -0.96
CA LEU A 72 -3.44 21.74 -2.23
C LEU A 72 -3.82 20.27 -2.51
N TYR A 73 -3.83 19.39 -1.49
CA TYR A 73 -4.16 17.98 -1.69
C TYR A 73 -5.60 17.85 -2.18
N SER A 74 -5.78 17.06 -3.24
CA SER A 74 -7.07 16.65 -3.78
C SER A 74 -6.91 15.31 -4.50
N PRO A 75 -7.97 14.48 -4.56
CA PRO A 75 -7.95 13.23 -5.31
C PRO A 75 -7.57 13.43 -6.79
N ASP A 76 -8.02 14.51 -7.41
CA ASP A 76 -7.77 14.79 -8.84
C ASP A 76 -6.27 15.02 -9.14
N ARG A 77 -5.57 15.74 -8.26
CA ARG A 77 -4.12 15.97 -8.40
C ARG A 77 -3.31 14.68 -8.20
N LEU A 78 -3.75 13.82 -7.29
CA LEU A 78 -3.18 12.49 -7.12
C LEU A 78 -3.39 11.62 -8.38
N ILE A 79 -4.60 11.56 -8.91
CA ILE A 79 -4.90 10.81 -10.14
C ILE A 79 -4.04 11.29 -11.30
N ALA A 80 -3.93 12.61 -11.49
CA ALA A 80 -3.11 13.19 -12.55
C ALA A 80 -1.63 12.78 -12.40
N ALA A 81 -1.06 12.89 -11.19
CA ALA A 81 0.32 12.49 -10.95
C ALA A 81 0.56 10.99 -11.13
N LEU A 82 -0.43 10.15 -10.83
CA LEU A 82 -0.37 8.71 -11.10
C LEU A 82 -0.42 8.40 -12.60
N HIS A 83 -1.22 9.13 -13.38
CA HIS A 83 -1.23 9.01 -14.85
C HIS A 83 0.11 9.45 -15.45
N ASP A 84 0.67 10.58 -15.01
CA ASP A 84 2.00 11.02 -15.49
C ASP A 84 3.08 9.96 -15.24
N LEU A 85 3.04 9.30 -14.07
CA LEU A 85 3.95 8.21 -13.73
C LEU A 85 3.70 6.95 -14.58
N ASP A 86 2.44 6.56 -14.73
CA ASP A 86 2.00 5.41 -15.54
C ASP A 86 2.43 5.58 -17.01
N ASP A 87 2.21 6.76 -17.59
CA ASP A 87 2.57 7.10 -18.96
C ASP A 87 4.08 7.08 -19.19
N LEU A 88 4.86 7.60 -18.25
CA LEU A 88 6.33 7.54 -18.31
C LEU A 88 6.84 6.10 -18.25
N ILE A 89 6.30 5.27 -17.36
CA ILE A 89 6.68 3.86 -17.24
C ILE A 89 6.28 3.09 -18.50
N HIS A 90 5.07 3.31 -19.00
CA HIS A 90 4.50 2.62 -20.16
C HIS A 90 5.25 3.00 -21.45
N SER A 91 5.43 4.29 -21.73
CA SER A 91 6.04 4.77 -22.98
C SER A 91 7.46 4.23 -23.21
N HIS A 92 8.18 3.88 -22.15
CA HIS A 92 9.54 3.36 -22.19
C HIS A 92 9.64 1.90 -21.74
N MET A 93 8.50 1.25 -21.45
CA MET A 93 8.40 -0.16 -21.09
C MET A 93 9.32 -0.55 -19.91
N PHE A 94 9.46 0.31 -18.90
CA PHE A 94 10.38 0.07 -17.76
C PHE A 94 10.04 -1.24 -17.00
N THR A 95 8.79 -1.67 -16.99
CA THR A 95 8.35 -2.95 -16.41
C THR A 95 8.81 -4.18 -17.19
N LYS A 96 9.47 -4.01 -18.35
CA LYS A 96 10.02 -5.09 -19.18
C LYS A 96 11.55 -5.12 -19.17
N HIS A 97 12.18 -4.43 -18.22
CA HIS A 97 13.63 -4.34 -18.12
C HIS A 97 14.34 -5.71 -18.08
N ASP A 98 13.72 -6.71 -17.44
CA ASP A 98 14.28 -8.05 -17.29
C ASP A 98 13.68 -9.06 -18.29
N ALA A 99 13.17 -8.60 -19.44
CA ALA A 99 12.45 -9.46 -20.39
C ALA A 99 13.26 -10.66 -20.92
N ASP A 100 14.58 -10.50 -21.00
CA ASP A 100 15.52 -11.50 -21.48
C ASP A 100 16.06 -12.41 -20.36
N ASP A 101 15.76 -12.12 -19.09
CA ASP A 101 16.14 -12.98 -17.97
C ASP A 101 15.27 -14.26 -17.96
N PRO A 102 15.86 -15.47 -17.96
CA PRO A 102 15.11 -16.72 -18.04
C PRO A 102 14.30 -17.03 -16.78
N HIS A 103 14.63 -16.42 -15.65
CA HIS A 103 13.96 -16.64 -14.37
C HIS A 103 12.86 -15.61 -14.09
N VAL A 104 12.74 -14.57 -14.92
CA VAL A 104 11.69 -13.56 -14.78
C VAL A 104 10.29 -14.18 -14.85
N SER A 105 9.41 -13.75 -13.96
CA SER A 105 8.01 -14.15 -14.04
C SER A 105 7.35 -13.50 -15.25
N LYS A 106 6.51 -14.26 -15.96
CA LYS A 106 5.76 -13.82 -17.13
C LYS A 106 4.30 -14.15 -16.89
N PHE A 107 3.43 -13.17 -17.07
CA PHE A 107 2.00 -13.30 -16.83
C PHE A 107 1.25 -13.17 -18.17
N PRO A 108 0.52 -14.20 -18.61
CA PRO A 108 -0.29 -14.08 -19.81
C PRO A 108 -1.40 -13.01 -19.64
N PRO A 109 -1.75 -12.27 -20.71
CA PRO A 109 -2.88 -11.36 -20.67
C PRO A 109 -4.18 -12.08 -20.32
N GLY A 110 -4.96 -11.50 -19.42
CA GLY A 110 -6.30 -12.01 -19.06
C GLY A 110 -6.33 -13.21 -18.12
N THR A 111 -5.18 -13.72 -17.69
CA THR A 111 -5.10 -14.84 -16.72
C THR A 111 -4.76 -14.34 -15.31
N VAL A 112 -5.11 -15.12 -14.30
CA VAL A 112 -4.72 -14.84 -12.91
C VAL A 112 -3.19 -14.75 -12.79
N PRO A 113 -2.62 -13.72 -12.13
CA PRO A 113 -1.18 -13.57 -11.97
C PRO A 113 -0.64 -14.54 -10.92
N ALA A 114 -0.57 -15.82 -11.28
CA ALA A 114 -0.02 -16.89 -10.46
C ALA A 114 1.41 -17.23 -10.89
N ILE A 115 2.22 -17.72 -9.95
CA ILE A 115 3.57 -18.21 -10.23
C ILE A 115 3.52 -19.74 -10.21
N PRO A 116 3.81 -20.40 -11.35
CA PRO A 116 3.93 -21.85 -11.37
C PRO A 116 4.94 -22.31 -10.33
N ASP A 117 4.58 -23.34 -9.56
CA ASP A 117 5.33 -23.96 -8.46
C ASP A 117 5.15 -23.42 -7.03
N THR A 118 4.09 -22.68 -6.71
CA THR A 118 3.63 -22.53 -5.32
C THR A 118 2.56 -23.56 -4.89
N VAL A 119 2.14 -24.42 -5.82
CA VAL A 119 1.22 -25.54 -5.55
C VAL A 119 2.02 -26.81 -5.23
N THR A 120 2.48 -26.93 -3.98
CA THR A 120 2.49 -28.25 -3.32
C THR A 120 1.27 -28.33 -2.42
N ALA A 121 0.08 -28.21 -3.02
CA ALA A 121 -1.15 -28.61 -2.36
C ALA A 121 -1.09 -30.14 -2.19
N GLY A 122 -0.89 -30.60 -0.95
CA GLY A 122 -1.03 -32.01 -0.59
C GLY A 122 0.23 -32.75 -0.13
N THR A 123 1.41 -32.14 -0.08
CA THR A 123 2.55 -32.76 0.62
C THR A 123 2.61 -32.31 2.08
N PRO A 124 2.86 -33.22 3.06
CA PRO A 124 2.97 -32.88 4.48
C PRO A 124 4.10 -31.89 4.85
N LEU A 125 4.87 -31.43 3.86
CA LEU A 125 6.04 -30.56 4.01
C LEU A 125 5.69 -29.07 4.16
N ALA A 126 4.43 -28.65 3.89
CA ALA A 126 4.02 -27.26 4.07
C ALA A 126 4.22 -26.76 5.52
N HIS A 127 4.08 -27.65 6.52
CA HIS A 127 4.31 -27.34 7.93
C HIS A 127 5.80 -27.31 8.33
N GLN A 128 6.72 -27.62 7.40
CA GLN A 128 8.16 -27.58 7.60
C GLN A 128 8.86 -26.43 6.86
N LYS A 129 8.14 -25.64 6.04
CA LYS A 129 8.70 -24.42 5.43
C LYS A 129 8.96 -23.38 6.52
N ARG A 130 10.21 -23.26 6.96
CA ARG A 130 10.67 -22.16 7.82
C ARG A 130 11.36 -21.13 6.96
N CYS A 131 11.00 -19.86 7.14
CA CYS A 131 11.72 -18.78 6.50
C CYS A 131 13.16 -18.67 7.01
N ALA A 132 14.07 -18.29 6.13
CA ALA A 132 15.47 -18.07 6.44
C ALA A 132 15.90 -16.62 6.23
N CYS A 133 14.93 -15.71 6.32
CA CYS A 133 15.14 -14.29 6.09
C CYS A 133 16.06 -13.62 7.12
N VAL A 134 16.41 -14.33 8.20
CA VAL A 134 17.25 -13.83 9.30
C VAL A 134 18.18 -14.97 9.72
N SER A 135 19.48 -14.68 9.87
CA SER A 135 20.45 -15.66 10.39
C SER A 135 20.08 -16.03 11.83
N PRO A 136 20.31 -17.28 12.30
CA PRO A 136 20.07 -17.66 13.70
C PRO A 136 20.74 -16.74 14.73
N GLU A 137 21.83 -16.08 14.37
CA GLU A 137 22.55 -15.12 15.22
C GLU A 137 21.83 -13.76 15.33
N GLU A 138 21.05 -13.38 14.32
CA GLU A 138 20.28 -12.13 14.26
C GLU A 138 18.86 -12.26 14.84
N GLN A 139 18.44 -13.48 15.21
CA GLN A 139 17.16 -13.78 15.87
C GLN A 139 17.07 -13.29 17.33
N GLN A 140 18.10 -12.62 17.85
CA GLN A 140 18.07 -12.02 19.20
C GLN A 140 17.19 -10.76 19.31
N VAL A 141 16.59 -10.29 18.21
CA VAL A 141 15.66 -9.16 18.25
C VAL A 141 14.28 -9.65 18.70
N ASP A 142 13.68 -8.94 19.66
CA ASP A 142 12.33 -9.19 20.17
C ASP A 142 11.35 -9.53 19.02
N PRO A 143 10.74 -10.74 19.01
CA PRO A 143 9.78 -11.16 17.98
C PRO A 143 8.60 -10.21 17.82
N HIS A 144 8.34 -9.38 18.83
CA HIS A 144 7.26 -8.39 18.87
C HIS A 144 7.70 -6.97 18.46
N ALA A 145 9.00 -6.73 18.25
CA ALA A 145 9.50 -5.45 17.79
C ALA A 145 9.05 -5.16 16.35
N TYR A 146 8.66 -3.92 16.08
CA TYR A 146 8.37 -3.44 14.74
C TYR A 146 9.69 -3.36 13.94
N GLN A 147 9.81 -4.18 12.90
CA GLN A 147 10.94 -4.14 11.99
C GLN A 147 10.49 -3.65 10.62
N ALA A 148 11.30 -2.77 10.04
CA ALA A 148 11.15 -2.29 8.68
C ALA A 148 12.51 -2.38 7.98
N ILE A 149 13.10 -3.59 7.99
CA ILE A 149 14.40 -3.81 7.35
C ILE A 149 14.21 -3.55 5.85
N PRO A 150 14.92 -2.53 5.29
CA PRO A 150 14.83 -2.25 3.87
C PRO A 150 15.58 -3.33 3.10
N LEU A 151 15.20 -3.53 1.84
CA LEU A 151 15.99 -4.36 0.95
C LEU A 151 17.37 -3.72 0.74
N GLY A 152 18.42 -4.45 1.08
CA GLY A 152 19.80 -3.98 1.00
C GLY A 152 20.26 -3.67 -0.42
N TRP A 153 21.47 -3.15 -0.52
CA TRP A 153 22.22 -3.03 -1.77
C TRP A 153 23.44 -3.95 -1.66
N ASP A 154 23.82 -4.61 -2.75
CA ASP A 154 25.08 -5.35 -2.76
C ASP A 154 26.23 -4.36 -2.99
N SER A 155 27.20 -4.34 -2.09
CA SER A 155 28.39 -3.50 -2.23
C SER A 155 29.26 -3.89 -3.42
N ALA A 156 29.09 -5.10 -3.95
CA ALA A 156 29.81 -5.59 -5.12
C ALA A 156 29.21 -5.13 -6.46
N TRP A 157 27.99 -4.56 -6.46
CA TRP A 157 27.31 -4.16 -7.70
C TRP A 157 28.01 -3.01 -8.41
N HIS A 158 28.11 -3.13 -9.73
CA HIS A 158 28.54 -2.08 -10.63
C HIS A 158 27.41 -1.06 -10.89
N ALA A 159 27.75 0.07 -11.50
CA ALA A 159 26.81 1.15 -11.78
C ALA A 159 25.57 0.69 -12.57
N ASP A 160 25.76 -0.18 -13.57
CA ASP A 160 24.67 -0.70 -14.40
C ASP A 160 23.72 -1.60 -13.60
N GLU A 161 24.25 -2.42 -12.68
CA GLU A 161 23.44 -3.26 -11.79
C GLU A 161 22.64 -2.42 -10.79
N ILE A 162 23.23 -1.34 -10.28
CA ILE A 162 22.54 -0.37 -9.42
C ILE A 162 21.40 0.28 -10.20
N ILE A 163 21.64 0.75 -11.43
CA ILE A 163 20.61 1.37 -12.28
C ILE A 163 19.49 0.37 -12.62
N ALA A 164 19.83 -0.88 -12.91
CA ALA A 164 18.85 -1.94 -13.14
C ALA A 164 17.98 -2.18 -11.90
N GLU A 165 18.58 -2.25 -10.71
CA GLU A 165 17.84 -2.39 -9.47
C GLU A 165 16.98 -1.16 -9.14
N GLU A 166 17.49 0.05 -9.40
CA GLU A 166 16.73 1.29 -9.28
C GLU A 166 15.49 1.29 -10.19
N CYS A 167 15.62 0.78 -11.41
CA CYS A 167 14.54 0.60 -12.37
C CYS A 167 13.48 -0.38 -11.83
N ARG A 168 13.91 -1.53 -11.28
CA ARG A 168 12.98 -2.49 -10.67
C ARG A 168 12.21 -1.87 -9.51
N ARG A 169 12.93 -1.23 -8.58
CA ARG A 169 12.34 -0.63 -7.37
C ARG A 169 11.35 0.47 -7.69
N VAL A 170 11.62 1.33 -8.68
CA VAL A 170 10.68 2.40 -9.04
C VAL A 170 9.41 1.84 -9.69
N CYS A 171 9.50 0.80 -10.52
CA CYS A 171 8.31 0.16 -11.12
C CYS A 171 7.43 -0.51 -10.06
N TRP A 172 8.01 -1.32 -9.17
CA TRP A 172 7.27 -1.95 -8.08
C TRP A 172 6.73 -0.92 -7.07
N GLY A 173 7.47 0.16 -6.85
CA GLY A 173 7.01 1.30 -6.06
C GLY A 173 5.81 2.01 -6.70
N ALA A 174 5.84 2.24 -8.01
CA ALA A 174 4.73 2.82 -8.75
C ALA A 174 3.47 1.96 -8.67
N LEU A 175 3.61 0.64 -8.82
CA LEU A 175 2.51 -0.31 -8.59
C LEU A 175 1.93 -0.18 -7.18
N ALA A 176 2.77 0.03 -6.15
CA ALA A 176 2.28 0.22 -4.79
C ALA A 176 1.42 1.47 -4.64
N LEU A 177 1.77 2.58 -5.29
CA LEU A 177 0.96 3.81 -5.26
C LEU A 177 -0.37 3.61 -6.00
N VAL A 178 -0.34 3.04 -7.20
CA VAL A 178 -1.54 2.71 -7.98
C VAL A 178 -2.45 1.74 -7.25
N THR A 179 -1.90 0.68 -6.66
CA THR A 179 -2.61 -0.29 -5.84
C THR A 179 -3.28 0.38 -4.64
N SER A 180 -2.56 1.26 -3.93
CA SER A 180 -3.11 2.00 -2.78
C SER A 180 -4.27 2.90 -3.20
N TYR A 181 -4.13 3.60 -4.33
CA TYR A 181 -5.19 4.43 -4.87
C TYR A 181 -6.41 3.61 -5.35
N ASN A 182 -6.20 2.49 -6.03
CA ASN A 182 -7.31 1.64 -6.45
C ASN A 182 -8.05 1.02 -5.25
N THR A 183 -7.33 0.65 -4.18
CA THR A 183 -7.95 0.25 -2.91
C THR A 183 -8.85 1.36 -2.35
N LEU A 184 -8.42 2.63 -2.42
CA LEU A 184 -9.23 3.79 -2.04
C LEU A 184 -10.55 3.82 -2.80
N CYS A 185 -10.50 3.71 -4.13
CA CYS A 185 -11.68 3.70 -4.99
C CYS A 185 -12.66 2.60 -4.56
N VAL A 186 -12.19 1.36 -4.45
CA VAL A 186 -13.05 0.22 -4.07
C VAL A 186 -13.67 0.40 -2.69
N CYS A 187 -12.89 0.87 -1.70
CA CYS A 187 -13.36 1.13 -0.34
C CYS A 187 -14.49 2.18 -0.33
N PHE A 188 -14.42 3.19 -1.20
CA PHE A 188 -15.47 4.19 -1.39
C PHE A 188 -16.55 3.79 -2.40
N GLY A 189 -16.54 2.56 -2.90
CA GLY A 189 -17.54 2.06 -3.85
C GLY A 189 -17.43 2.68 -5.24
N LYS A 190 -16.27 3.22 -5.59
CA LYS A 190 -15.96 3.78 -6.91
C LYS A 190 -15.23 2.74 -7.76
N GLU A 191 -15.48 2.78 -9.07
CA GLU A 191 -14.71 1.98 -10.02
C GLU A 191 -13.21 2.38 -9.93
N PRO A 192 -12.30 1.41 -9.83
CA PRO A 192 -10.86 1.67 -9.87
C PRO A 192 -10.42 2.28 -11.20
N VAL A 193 -9.37 3.10 -11.16
CA VAL A 193 -8.80 3.68 -12.38
C VAL A 193 -7.95 2.62 -13.09
N LYS A 194 -8.10 2.56 -14.42
CA LYS A 194 -7.41 1.60 -15.29
C LYS A 194 -6.03 2.15 -15.67
N PHE A 195 -5.05 1.96 -14.79
CA PHE A 195 -3.64 2.23 -15.07
C PHE A 195 -3.00 1.06 -15.84
N TRP A 196 -2.08 1.37 -16.75
CA TRP A 196 -1.34 0.36 -17.50
C TRP A 196 -0.48 -0.52 -16.59
N ILE A 197 0.22 0.08 -15.62
CA ILE A 197 1.05 -0.66 -14.66
C ILE A 197 0.24 -1.55 -13.69
N ALA A 198 -1.10 -1.45 -13.66
CA ALA A 198 -1.94 -2.32 -12.84
C ALA A 198 -2.18 -3.71 -13.47
N ASP A 199 -1.91 -3.88 -14.77
CA ASP A 199 -2.05 -5.17 -15.44
C ASP A 199 -0.76 -6.00 -15.32
N ALA A 200 -0.87 -7.20 -14.75
CA ALA A 200 0.27 -8.10 -14.54
C ALA A 200 0.96 -8.52 -15.85
N SER A 201 0.25 -8.58 -16.97
CA SER A 201 0.83 -8.95 -18.27
C SER A 201 1.85 -7.94 -18.80
N ASN A 202 1.87 -6.74 -18.23
CA ASN A 202 2.86 -5.71 -18.53
C ASN A 202 4.19 -5.91 -17.80
N TYR A 203 4.30 -6.90 -16.90
CA TYR A 203 5.52 -7.16 -16.14
C TYR A 203 6.34 -8.29 -16.76
N LYS A 204 7.59 -7.95 -17.08
CA LYS A 204 8.72 -8.87 -17.23
C LYS A 204 9.87 -8.26 -16.44
N LEU A 205 9.68 -8.26 -15.11
CA LEU A 205 10.53 -7.58 -14.14
C LEU A 205 10.77 -8.54 -12.97
N LEU A 206 12.02 -8.67 -12.53
CA LEU A 206 12.36 -9.45 -11.35
C LEU A 206 11.73 -8.81 -10.10
N PHE A 207 11.24 -9.64 -9.19
CA PHE A 207 10.74 -9.15 -7.92
C PHE A 207 11.89 -8.58 -7.07
N PRO A 208 11.59 -7.62 -6.17
CA PRO A 208 12.61 -7.07 -5.28
C PRO A 208 13.25 -8.19 -4.45
N GLY A 209 14.59 -8.25 -4.48
CA GLY A 209 15.39 -9.24 -3.77
C GLY A 209 15.85 -10.43 -4.60
N GLU A 210 15.23 -10.72 -5.75
CA GLU A 210 15.62 -11.88 -6.56
C GLU A 210 17.06 -11.83 -7.07
N VAL A 211 17.60 -10.62 -7.32
CA VAL A 211 19.00 -10.47 -7.72
C VAL A 211 19.94 -10.73 -6.54
N LEU A 212 19.60 -10.20 -5.35
CA LEU A 212 20.40 -10.39 -4.13
C LEU A 212 20.48 -11.87 -3.74
N ASP A 213 19.37 -12.60 -3.87
CA ASP A 213 19.31 -14.05 -3.60
C ASP A 213 20.26 -14.86 -4.51
N ARG A 214 20.60 -14.32 -5.69
CA ARG A 214 21.51 -14.97 -6.66
C ARG A 214 22.98 -14.60 -6.40
N THR A 215 23.26 -13.33 -6.14
CA THR A 215 24.63 -12.80 -6.10
C THR A 215 25.29 -12.93 -4.73
N SER A 216 24.49 -12.94 -3.65
CA SER A 216 25.04 -12.86 -2.30
C SER A 216 25.00 -14.18 -1.55
N ASP A 217 26.17 -14.75 -1.26
CA ASP A 217 26.29 -15.91 -0.37
C ASP A 217 25.72 -15.66 1.03
N LYS A 218 25.60 -14.39 1.45
CA LYS A 218 24.99 -13.98 2.73
C LYS A 218 23.47 -14.07 2.74
N PHE A 219 22.84 -13.96 1.57
CA PHE A 219 21.38 -13.97 1.42
C PHE A 219 20.85 -15.20 0.70
N LYS A 220 21.72 -16.16 0.34
CA LYS A 220 21.29 -17.44 -0.26
C LYS A 220 20.30 -18.12 0.67
N PRO A 221 19.04 -18.29 0.26
CA PRO A 221 18.09 -19.01 1.10
C PRO A 221 18.58 -20.46 1.25
N PRO A 222 18.47 -21.08 2.44
CA PRO A 222 18.52 -22.52 2.55
C PRO A 222 17.44 -23.11 1.64
N ILE A 223 17.67 -24.35 1.23
CA ILE A 223 17.00 -25.16 0.20
C ILE A 223 15.44 -25.10 0.21
N LEU A 224 14.82 -24.55 1.25
CA LEU A 224 13.39 -24.62 1.55
C LEU A 224 12.52 -23.45 1.05
N MET A 225 13.08 -22.26 0.73
CA MET A 225 12.29 -21.12 0.21
C MET A 225 12.79 -20.63 -1.14
N LYS A 226 11.86 -20.38 -2.06
CA LYS A 226 12.17 -19.85 -3.40
C LYS A 226 12.31 -18.32 -3.35
N PRO A 227 13.14 -17.71 -4.22
CA PRO A 227 13.27 -16.24 -4.29
C PRO A 227 11.93 -15.49 -4.43
N LYS A 228 10.99 -16.09 -5.17
CA LYS A 228 9.63 -15.57 -5.42
C LYS A 228 8.67 -15.72 -4.22
N GLU A 229 9.13 -16.29 -3.12
CA GLU A 229 8.43 -16.40 -1.83
C GLU A 229 9.05 -15.47 -0.77
N SER A 230 10.03 -14.61 -1.12
CA SER A 230 10.51 -13.57 -0.21
C SER A 230 9.38 -12.60 0.20
N VAL A 231 9.50 -11.96 1.36
CA VAL A 231 8.45 -11.02 1.85
C VAL A 231 8.15 -9.91 0.83
N TRP A 232 9.18 -9.40 0.14
CA TRP A 232 9.00 -8.37 -0.88
C TRP A 232 8.39 -8.90 -2.18
N ALA A 233 8.74 -10.11 -2.61
CA ALA A 233 8.12 -10.76 -3.75
C ALA A 233 6.64 -11.07 -3.49
N LEU A 234 6.31 -11.58 -2.31
CA LEU A 234 4.92 -11.82 -1.90
C LEU A 234 4.08 -10.54 -1.89
N TYR A 235 4.67 -9.40 -1.51
CA TYR A 235 4.00 -8.11 -1.59
C TYR A 235 3.67 -7.71 -3.02
N CYS A 236 4.65 -7.80 -3.92
CA CYS A 236 4.45 -7.50 -5.33
C CYS A 236 3.40 -8.41 -5.98
N ARG A 237 3.44 -9.72 -5.69
CA ARG A 237 2.42 -10.67 -6.14
C ARG A 237 1.03 -10.34 -5.60
N SER A 238 0.93 -9.97 -4.32
CA SER A 238 -0.34 -9.57 -3.71
C SER A 238 -0.91 -8.31 -4.37
N MET A 239 -0.07 -7.34 -4.74
CA MET A 239 -0.49 -6.15 -5.50
C MET A 239 -1.02 -6.51 -6.89
N LEU A 240 -0.31 -7.37 -7.63
CA LEU A 240 -0.75 -7.83 -8.95
C LEU A 240 -2.09 -8.58 -8.87
N LEU A 241 -2.22 -9.51 -7.92
CA LEU A 241 -3.45 -10.28 -7.72
C LEU A 241 -4.62 -9.36 -7.33
N TRP A 242 -4.39 -8.40 -6.44
CA TRP A 242 -5.40 -7.43 -6.04
C TRP A 242 -5.93 -6.62 -7.22
N ASN A 243 -5.04 -6.03 -8.02
CA ASN A 243 -5.45 -5.27 -9.20
C ASN A 243 -6.15 -6.16 -10.24
N TYR A 244 -5.71 -7.41 -10.39
CA TYR A 244 -6.41 -8.39 -11.21
C TYR A 244 -7.84 -8.67 -10.72
N CYS A 245 -8.04 -8.88 -9.41
CA CYS A 245 -9.35 -9.15 -8.83
C CYS A 245 -10.35 -8.02 -9.08
N ASN A 246 -9.88 -6.76 -9.15
CA ASN A 246 -10.75 -5.63 -9.51
C ASN A 246 -11.39 -5.80 -10.91
N ARG A 247 -10.72 -6.47 -11.85
CA ARG A 247 -11.27 -6.81 -13.17
C ARG A 247 -12.37 -7.86 -13.08
N LEU A 248 -12.34 -8.76 -12.10
CA LEU A 248 -13.41 -9.73 -11.90
C LEU A 248 -14.71 -9.07 -11.45
N LEU A 249 -14.62 -7.92 -10.77
CA LEU A 249 -15.79 -7.17 -10.32
C LEU A 249 -16.26 -6.15 -11.36
N TRP A 250 -15.35 -5.32 -11.86
CA TRP A 250 -15.64 -4.18 -12.73
C TRP A 250 -15.38 -4.40 -14.22
N GLY A 251 -14.71 -5.50 -14.57
CA GLY A 251 -14.39 -5.82 -15.95
C GLY A 251 -15.56 -6.39 -16.74
N ASP A 252 -15.44 -6.24 -18.05
CA ASP A 252 -16.31 -6.86 -19.04
C ASP A 252 -15.81 -8.28 -19.32
N LEU A 253 -16.34 -9.24 -18.55
CA LEU A 253 -16.03 -10.66 -18.62
C LEU A 253 -17.33 -11.44 -18.69
N ALA A 254 -17.38 -12.45 -19.56
CA ALA A 254 -18.47 -13.42 -19.58
C ALA A 254 -18.60 -14.11 -18.21
N GLU A 255 -19.81 -14.53 -17.85
CA GLU A 255 -20.09 -15.10 -16.52
C GLU A 255 -19.35 -16.42 -16.28
N GLU A 256 -19.21 -17.25 -17.31
CA GLU A 256 -18.46 -18.51 -17.26
C GLU A 256 -16.98 -18.26 -16.97
N ASP A 257 -16.33 -17.40 -17.76
CA ASP A 257 -14.93 -16.98 -17.55
C ASP A 257 -14.74 -16.37 -16.16
N ARG A 258 -15.70 -15.54 -15.72
CA ARG A 258 -15.65 -14.89 -14.40
C ARG A 258 -15.65 -15.93 -13.27
N ALA A 259 -16.41 -17.00 -13.37
CA ALA A 259 -16.47 -18.06 -12.36
C ALA A 259 -15.16 -18.87 -12.30
N GLU A 260 -14.62 -19.24 -13.45
CA GLU A 260 -13.35 -19.97 -13.56
C GLU A 260 -12.19 -19.15 -13.01
N LEU A 261 -12.03 -17.91 -13.50
CA LEU A 261 -10.97 -16.99 -13.07
C LEU A 261 -11.10 -16.60 -11.59
N SER A 262 -12.33 -16.55 -11.05
CA SER A 262 -12.55 -16.34 -9.61
C SER A 262 -12.04 -17.50 -8.78
N THR A 263 -12.21 -18.74 -9.26
CA THR A 263 -11.71 -19.95 -8.59
C THR A 263 -10.18 -19.99 -8.60
N GLU A 264 -9.57 -19.69 -9.74
CA GLU A 264 -8.11 -19.57 -9.86
C GLU A 264 -7.54 -18.48 -8.96
N ALA A 265 -8.16 -17.29 -8.95
CA ALA A 265 -7.74 -16.19 -8.10
C ALA A 265 -7.84 -16.56 -6.62
N LEU A 266 -8.89 -17.28 -6.21
CA LEU A 266 -9.03 -17.77 -4.85
C LEU A 266 -7.89 -18.72 -4.47
N ASN A 267 -7.53 -19.66 -5.36
CA ASN A 267 -6.40 -20.57 -5.15
C ASN A 267 -5.09 -19.80 -4.97
N GLU A 268 -4.83 -18.76 -5.77
CA GLU A 268 -3.64 -17.92 -5.60
C GLU A 268 -3.66 -17.17 -4.26
N THR A 269 -4.82 -16.69 -3.78
CA THR A 269 -4.90 -16.07 -2.43
C THR A 269 -4.57 -17.06 -1.32
N MET A 270 -4.89 -18.35 -1.48
CA MET A 270 -4.54 -19.39 -0.51
C MET A 270 -3.03 -19.66 -0.56
N SER A 271 -2.48 -19.79 -1.78
CA SER A 271 -1.05 -19.99 -1.99
C SER A 271 -0.21 -18.86 -1.40
N LEU A 272 -0.58 -17.60 -1.63
CA LEU A 272 0.09 -16.44 -1.04
C LEU A 272 -0.01 -16.42 0.48
N GLN A 273 -1.17 -16.77 1.05
CA GLN A 273 -1.35 -16.86 2.50
C GLN A 273 -0.43 -17.92 3.11
N ASP A 274 -0.36 -19.12 2.51
CA ASP A 274 0.50 -20.21 2.98
C ASP A 274 1.99 -19.82 2.93
N SER A 275 2.45 -19.21 1.82
CA SER A 275 3.81 -18.70 1.72
C SER A 275 4.09 -17.57 2.72
N LEU A 276 3.10 -16.73 3.01
CA LEU A 276 3.21 -15.63 3.98
C LEU A 276 3.27 -16.14 5.42
N ASP A 277 2.47 -17.15 5.77
CA ASP A 277 2.45 -17.74 7.10
C ASP A 277 3.70 -18.56 7.38
N ALA A 278 4.44 -19.00 6.36
CA ALA A 278 5.80 -19.54 6.53
C ALA A 278 6.81 -18.49 7.06
N HIS A 279 6.52 -17.19 6.95
CA HIS A 279 7.38 -16.10 7.44
C HIS A 279 7.12 -15.78 8.91
N HIS A 280 7.91 -16.38 9.78
CA HIS A 280 7.93 -16.11 11.23
C HIS A 280 9.04 -15.12 11.63
N CYS A 281 9.90 -14.72 10.68
CA CYS A 281 11.06 -13.86 10.91
C CYS A 281 10.72 -12.44 11.34
N ASN A 282 9.50 -11.98 11.05
CA ASN A 282 9.06 -10.60 11.27
C ASN A 282 10.00 -9.52 10.67
N MET A 283 10.80 -9.86 9.65
CA MET A 283 11.85 -9.00 9.05
C MET A 283 11.33 -7.62 8.59
N ASN A 284 10.12 -7.60 8.03
CA ASN A 284 9.44 -6.37 7.67
C ASN A 284 7.94 -6.48 7.99
N THR A 285 7.59 -6.10 9.21
CA THR A 285 6.23 -6.23 9.72
C THR A 285 5.23 -5.44 8.85
N VAL A 286 5.62 -4.26 8.35
CA VAL A 286 4.76 -3.43 7.48
C VAL A 286 4.42 -4.15 6.20
N VAL A 287 5.42 -4.70 5.50
CA VAL A 287 5.18 -5.39 4.23
C VAL A 287 4.32 -6.62 4.46
N LEU A 288 4.57 -7.40 5.53
CA LEU A 288 3.70 -8.52 5.91
C LEU A 288 2.24 -8.08 6.16
N TYR A 289 2.03 -6.92 6.81
CA TYR A 289 0.70 -6.35 7.02
C TYR A 289 0.01 -6.00 5.70
N MET A 290 0.72 -5.28 4.82
CA MET A 290 0.19 -4.88 3.52
C MET A 290 -0.16 -6.10 2.65
N CYS A 291 0.65 -7.16 2.67
CA CYS A 291 0.33 -8.43 1.99
C CYS A 291 -1.00 -9.01 2.49
N ARG A 292 -1.17 -9.14 3.82
CA ARG A 292 -2.41 -9.70 4.39
C ARG A 292 -3.63 -8.86 4.04
N GLU A 293 -3.51 -7.53 4.08
CA GLU A 293 -4.58 -6.62 3.67
C GLU A 293 -4.97 -6.82 2.21
N LEU A 294 -4.00 -6.91 1.29
CA LEU A 294 -4.26 -7.15 -0.13
C LEU A 294 -4.86 -8.54 -0.41
N ILE A 295 -4.41 -9.58 0.29
CA ILE A 295 -4.98 -10.94 0.20
C ILE A 295 -6.45 -10.92 0.65
N LEU A 296 -6.75 -10.28 1.79
CA LEU A 296 -8.12 -10.14 2.30
C LEU A 296 -9.01 -9.37 1.32
N ASN A 297 -8.53 -8.22 0.82
CA ASN A 297 -9.27 -7.42 -0.16
C ASN A 297 -9.53 -8.21 -1.45
N SER A 298 -8.56 -9.01 -1.91
CA SER A 298 -8.71 -9.88 -3.08
C SER A 298 -9.80 -10.92 -2.89
N ARG A 299 -9.78 -11.67 -1.77
CA ARG A 299 -10.82 -12.67 -1.43
C ARG A 299 -12.21 -12.04 -1.35
N PHE A 300 -12.27 -10.83 -0.81
CA PHE A 300 -13.51 -10.05 -0.79
C PHE A 300 -14.04 -9.80 -2.21
N THR A 301 -13.19 -9.27 -3.09
CA THR A 301 -13.60 -8.88 -4.44
C THR A 301 -13.99 -10.09 -5.27
N ILE A 302 -13.28 -11.22 -5.11
CA ILE A 302 -13.63 -12.53 -5.68
C ILE A 302 -15.02 -12.97 -5.19
N THR A 303 -15.30 -12.88 -3.89
CA THR A 303 -16.60 -13.28 -3.34
C THR A 303 -17.74 -12.46 -3.93
N LYS A 304 -17.55 -11.17 -4.16
CA LYS A 304 -18.53 -10.33 -4.86
C LYS A 304 -18.70 -10.75 -6.32
N ALA A 305 -17.59 -10.96 -7.04
CA ALA A 305 -17.64 -11.40 -8.43
C ALA A 305 -18.38 -12.74 -8.60
N VAL A 306 -18.18 -13.70 -7.69
CA VAL A 306 -18.90 -14.99 -7.71
C VAL A 306 -20.39 -14.81 -7.39
N ARG A 307 -20.73 -13.95 -6.42
CA ARG A 307 -22.14 -13.66 -6.08
C ARG A 307 -22.92 -13.03 -7.25
N ARG A 308 -22.23 -12.24 -8.08
CA ARG A 308 -22.77 -11.71 -9.33
C ARG A 308 -23.19 -12.82 -10.29
N VAL A 309 -22.32 -13.79 -10.52
CA VAL A 309 -22.57 -14.93 -11.44
C VAL A 309 -23.80 -15.73 -11.03
N ILE A 310 -24.02 -15.94 -9.73
CA ILE A 310 -25.18 -16.72 -9.24
C ILE A 310 -26.49 -15.91 -9.16
N GLY A 311 -26.53 -14.69 -9.73
CA GLY A 311 -27.72 -13.83 -9.71
C GLY A 311 -28.12 -13.34 -8.32
N GLN A 312 -27.21 -13.39 -7.34
CA GLN A 312 -27.43 -12.90 -5.98
C GLN A 312 -26.78 -11.52 -5.75
N GLU A 313 -26.62 -10.75 -6.82
CA GLU A 313 -26.00 -9.43 -6.74
C GLU A 313 -26.97 -8.42 -6.13
N ASP A 314 -26.78 -8.19 -4.85
CA ASP A 314 -27.21 -6.97 -4.21
C ASP A 314 -25.93 -6.14 -4.02
N LEU A 315 -25.74 -5.10 -4.83
CA LEU A 315 -24.55 -4.24 -4.75
C LEU A 315 -24.40 -3.58 -3.36
N ASP A 316 -25.51 -3.53 -2.61
CA ASP A 316 -25.61 -3.07 -1.22
C ASP A 316 -25.30 -4.15 -0.17
N ARG A 317 -25.02 -5.41 -0.56
CA ARG A 317 -24.59 -6.45 0.40
C ARG A 317 -23.16 -6.24 0.91
N PRO A 318 -22.89 -6.62 2.18
CA PRO A 318 -21.65 -6.29 2.87
C PRO A 318 -20.35 -6.73 2.19
N PHE A 319 -19.33 -5.92 2.46
CA PHE A 319 -17.92 -6.12 2.08
C PHE A 319 -17.26 -7.33 2.77
N LEU A 320 -17.79 -7.84 3.89
CA LEU A 320 -17.25 -9.02 4.57
C LEU A 320 -18.43 -9.85 5.06
N ASN A 321 -18.34 -11.18 5.01
CA ASN A 321 -19.23 -11.97 5.84
C ASN A 321 -18.87 -11.75 7.32
N ARG A 322 -19.78 -12.06 8.24
CA ARG A 322 -19.58 -11.78 9.67
C ARG A 322 -18.24 -12.30 10.20
N LYS A 323 -17.87 -13.54 9.86
CA LYS A 323 -16.64 -14.18 10.32
C LYS A 323 -15.40 -13.47 9.80
N GLU A 324 -15.41 -13.08 8.53
CA GLU A 324 -14.32 -12.30 7.92
C GLU A 324 -14.21 -10.90 8.54
N ALA A 325 -15.35 -10.26 8.83
CA ALA A 325 -15.39 -8.96 9.50
C ALA A 325 -14.82 -9.05 10.92
N GLU A 326 -15.18 -10.08 11.68
CA GLU A 326 -14.63 -10.34 13.02
C GLU A 326 -13.11 -10.55 12.96
N GLN A 327 -12.61 -11.37 12.03
CA GLN A 327 -11.17 -11.59 11.83
C GLN A 327 -10.44 -10.32 11.43
N TRP A 328 -10.99 -9.55 10.49
CA TRP A 328 -10.44 -8.28 10.06
C TRP A 328 -10.38 -7.26 11.20
N VAL A 329 -11.42 -7.15 12.03
CA VAL A 329 -11.43 -6.26 13.21
C VAL A 329 -10.33 -6.64 14.20
N VAL A 330 -10.16 -7.93 14.48
CA VAL A 330 -9.09 -8.42 15.39
C VAL A 330 -7.73 -8.02 14.84
N TRP A 331 -7.50 -8.23 13.55
CA TRP A 331 -6.25 -7.88 12.90
C TRP A 331 -5.97 -6.38 12.91
N GLN A 332 -6.95 -5.57 12.48
CA GLN A 332 -6.81 -4.12 12.44
C GLN A 332 -6.58 -3.53 13.82
N ARG A 333 -7.23 -4.08 14.86
CA ARG A 333 -6.98 -3.64 16.23
C ARG A 333 -5.52 -3.82 16.64
N GLN A 334 -4.85 -4.89 16.22
CA GLN A 334 -3.42 -5.06 16.49
C GLN A 334 -2.57 -3.99 15.80
N VAL A 335 -2.90 -3.62 14.56
CA VAL A 335 -2.20 -2.57 13.81
C VAL A 335 -2.42 -1.20 14.48
N ILE A 336 -3.67 -0.87 14.80
CA ILE A 336 -4.03 0.42 15.42
C ILE A 336 -3.47 0.54 16.83
N ASN A 337 -3.51 -0.50 17.66
CA ASN A 337 -2.91 -0.45 18.99
C ASN A 337 -1.39 -0.17 18.93
N ARG A 338 -0.68 -0.75 17.94
CA ARG A 338 0.75 -0.48 17.74
C ARG A 338 0.99 0.95 17.26
N ALA A 339 0.13 1.45 16.38
CA ALA A 339 0.15 2.83 15.96
C ALA A 339 -0.10 3.79 17.15
N GLU A 340 -1.07 3.49 18.03
CA GLU A 340 -1.36 4.25 19.26
C GLU A 340 -0.18 4.29 20.22
N MET A 341 0.57 3.20 20.39
CA MET A 341 1.82 3.25 21.18
C MET A 341 2.83 4.26 20.60
N ALA A 342 2.95 4.35 19.28
CA ALA A 342 3.78 5.36 18.63
C ALA A 342 3.17 6.78 18.65
N LEU A 343 1.86 6.90 18.88
CA LEU A 343 1.16 8.18 19.02
C LEU A 343 1.45 8.84 20.37
N HIS A 344 1.59 8.07 21.45
CA HIS A 344 1.98 8.62 22.77
C HIS A 344 3.33 9.33 22.73
N ASP A 345 4.28 8.83 21.93
CA ASP A 345 5.60 9.42 21.71
C ASP A 345 5.59 10.73 20.89
N VAL A 346 4.47 11.09 20.23
CA VAL A 346 4.38 12.31 19.40
C VAL A 346 4.59 13.56 20.24
N VAL A 347 4.09 13.56 21.48
CA VAL A 347 4.15 14.73 22.36
C VAL A 347 5.60 15.09 22.68
N ASP A 348 6.43 14.08 23.01
CA ASP A 348 7.78 14.28 23.55
C ASP A 348 8.89 14.28 22.50
N LYS A 349 8.67 13.71 21.30
CA LYS A 349 9.70 13.57 20.26
C LYS A 349 9.35 14.34 18.97
N PRO A 350 9.92 15.53 18.73
CA PRO A 350 9.62 16.35 17.54
C PRO A 350 10.02 15.74 16.20
N ALA A 351 10.74 14.61 16.19
CA ALA A 351 11.12 13.88 14.97
C ALA A 351 10.45 12.49 14.86
N ASN A 352 9.32 12.27 15.52
CA ASN A 352 8.64 10.98 15.42
C ASN A 352 8.07 10.70 14.02
N MET A 353 7.75 9.44 13.72
CA MET A 353 7.27 9.02 12.39
C MET A 353 6.02 9.79 11.89
N TRP A 354 5.14 10.24 12.80
CA TRP A 354 3.89 10.91 12.46
C TRP A 354 4.11 12.36 12.00
N THR A 355 5.11 13.03 12.57
CA THR A 355 5.52 14.39 12.15
C THR A 355 6.26 14.43 10.82
N ARG A 356 6.63 13.27 10.26
CA ARG A 356 7.43 13.13 9.04
C ARG A 356 6.74 12.39 7.88
N ARG A 357 5.55 11.84 8.09
CA ARG A 357 4.88 10.95 7.11
C ARG A 357 3.45 11.42 6.81
N PRO A 358 3.29 12.53 6.06
CA PRO A 358 1.97 13.10 5.74
C PRO A 358 1.07 12.18 4.90
N TYR A 359 1.66 11.24 4.16
CA TYR A 359 0.95 10.24 3.35
C TYR A 359 0.21 9.16 4.17
N TYR A 360 0.43 9.06 5.49
CA TYR A 360 -0.33 8.11 6.31
C TYR A 360 -1.74 8.57 6.65
N ALA A 361 -2.03 9.87 6.60
CA ALA A 361 -3.32 10.41 7.01
C ALA A 361 -4.48 9.86 6.18
N THR A 362 -4.28 9.76 4.87
CA THR A 362 -5.26 9.17 3.95
C THR A 362 -5.51 7.71 4.30
N TRP A 363 -4.47 6.91 4.58
CA TRP A 363 -4.63 5.51 5.00
C TRP A 363 -5.52 5.36 6.25
N TYR A 364 -5.28 6.13 7.32
CA TYR A 364 -6.13 6.06 8.52
C TYR A 364 -7.57 6.48 8.23
N SER A 365 -7.78 7.52 7.42
CA SER A 365 -9.12 7.95 7.00
C SER A 365 -9.86 6.85 6.23
N ASN A 366 -9.14 6.04 5.45
CA ASN A 366 -9.71 4.92 4.68
C ASN A 366 -10.12 3.77 5.59
N GLN A 367 -9.30 3.45 6.61
CA GLN A 367 -9.66 2.43 7.59
C GLN A 367 -10.92 2.83 8.37
N LEU A 368 -11.06 4.12 8.70
CA LEU A 368 -12.28 4.65 9.33
C LEU A 368 -13.50 4.51 8.39
N ALA A 369 -13.35 4.87 7.12
CA ALA A 369 -14.41 4.70 6.12
C ALA A 369 -14.83 3.22 5.99
N LEU A 370 -13.86 2.30 6.00
CA LEU A 370 -14.10 0.86 5.93
C LEU A 370 -14.85 0.36 7.17
N CYS A 371 -14.49 0.81 8.38
CA CYS A 371 -15.26 0.49 9.59
C CYS A 371 -16.72 0.95 9.47
N LEU A 372 -16.96 2.20 9.06
CA LEU A 372 -18.31 2.73 8.90
C LEU A 372 -19.11 1.94 7.85
N ARG A 373 -18.46 1.50 6.78
CA ARG A 373 -19.09 0.66 5.76
C ARG A 373 -19.45 -0.72 6.32
N VAL A 374 -18.53 -1.40 7.00
CA VAL A 374 -18.82 -2.70 7.65
C VAL A 374 -20.00 -2.56 8.63
N TRP A 375 -19.99 -1.51 9.46
CA TRP A 375 -21.09 -1.21 10.38
C TRP A 375 -22.43 -0.98 9.68
N SER A 376 -22.43 -0.22 8.59
CA SER A 376 -23.66 0.09 7.85
C SER A 376 -24.38 -1.16 7.35
N HIS A 377 -23.63 -2.25 7.13
CA HIS A 377 -24.15 -3.52 6.68
C HIS A 377 -24.46 -4.51 7.82
N ASP A 378 -23.59 -4.65 8.82
CA ASP A 378 -23.86 -5.49 10.01
C ASP A 378 -23.84 -4.63 11.29
N ARG A 379 -25.02 -4.13 11.66
CA ARG A 379 -25.23 -3.31 12.86
C ARG A 379 -25.15 -4.09 14.18
N SER A 380 -24.90 -5.39 14.14
CA SER A 380 -24.68 -6.18 15.35
C SER A 380 -23.20 -6.31 15.70
N LEU A 381 -22.30 -5.89 14.81
CA LEU A 381 -20.85 -5.99 15.00
C LEU A 381 -20.28 -4.76 15.72
N LEU A 382 -20.63 -4.60 17.00
CA LEU A 382 -20.24 -3.47 17.84
C LEU A 382 -18.72 -3.26 17.94
N SER A 383 -17.94 -4.34 17.80
CA SER A 383 -16.48 -4.30 17.83
C SER A 383 -15.86 -3.43 16.72
N VAL A 384 -16.57 -3.22 15.62
CA VAL A 384 -16.17 -2.31 14.52
C VAL A 384 -16.26 -0.85 14.95
N LEU A 385 -17.29 -0.47 15.72
CA LEU A 385 -17.43 0.90 16.23
C LEU A 385 -16.33 1.22 17.24
N GLU A 386 -15.96 0.25 18.08
CA GLU A 386 -14.81 0.40 18.98
C GLU A 386 -13.49 0.61 18.21
N LEU A 387 -13.27 -0.18 17.15
CA LEU A 387 -12.11 0.01 16.28
C LEU A 387 -12.13 1.38 15.58
N ALA A 388 -13.29 1.81 15.07
CA ALA A 388 -13.47 3.10 14.43
C ALA A 388 -13.13 4.27 15.36
N LYS A 389 -13.51 4.17 16.65
CA LYS A 389 -13.15 5.17 17.68
C LYS A 389 -11.64 5.26 17.88
N SER A 390 -10.92 4.14 17.92
CA SER A 390 -9.45 4.13 18.01
C SER A 390 -8.80 4.74 16.76
N ILE A 391 -9.28 4.38 15.56
CA ILE A 391 -8.77 4.94 14.31
C ILE A 391 -9.00 6.45 14.24
N LEU A 392 -10.17 6.93 14.66
CA LEU A 392 -10.52 8.35 14.61
C LEU A 392 -9.52 9.22 15.40
N ARG A 393 -8.97 8.73 16.52
CA ARG A 393 -7.93 9.44 17.29
C ARG A 393 -6.69 9.72 16.45
N ALA A 394 -6.24 8.73 15.68
CA ALA A 394 -5.11 8.88 14.76
C ALA A 394 -5.42 9.87 13.63
N VAL A 395 -6.65 9.81 13.09
CA VAL A 395 -7.14 10.73 12.05
C VAL A 395 -7.15 12.17 12.56
N ASP A 396 -7.66 12.42 13.76
CA ASP A 396 -7.70 13.76 14.36
C ASP A 396 -6.31 14.33 14.56
N LEU A 397 -5.39 13.54 15.11
CA LEU A 397 -4.02 13.99 15.31
C LEU A 397 -3.36 14.35 13.97
N LEU A 398 -3.51 13.49 12.96
CA LEU A 398 -2.91 13.73 11.65
C LEU A 398 -3.53 14.95 10.95
N ASN A 399 -4.84 15.18 11.10
CA ASN A 399 -5.50 16.40 10.63
C ASN A 399 -4.99 17.67 11.33
N GLY A 400 -4.63 17.56 12.61
CA GLY A 400 -4.01 18.63 13.37
C GLY A 400 -2.55 18.87 12.97
N LEU A 401 -1.79 17.82 12.64
CA LEU A 401 -0.39 17.92 12.21
C LEU A 401 -0.24 18.39 10.76
N TRP A 402 -1.19 18.04 9.90
CA TRP A 402 -1.14 18.27 8.45
C TRP A 402 -2.46 18.89 7.96
N PRO A 403 -2.68 20.20 8.18
CA PRO A 403 -3.92 20.84 7.83
C PRO A 403 -4.20 20.81 6.31
N ASN A 404 -5.35 20.26 5.94
CA ASN A 404 -5.90 20.28 4.59
C ASN A 404 -7.42 20.36 4.66
N THR A 405 -8.01 21.37 4.04
CA THR A 405 -9.45 21.67 4.16
C THR A 405 -10.34 20.58 3.57
N PHE A 406 -9.97 20.03 2.42
CA PHE A 406 -10.71 18.94 1.76
C PHE A 406 -10.77 17.69 2.64
N HIS A 407 -9.63 17.25 3.14
CA HIS A 407 -9.53 16.06 3.99
C HIS A 407 -10.23 16.27 5.34
N GLN A 408 -10.08 17.45 5.96
CA GLN A 408 -10.77 17.79 7.21
C GLN A 408 -12.29 17.75 7.07
N GLN A 409 -12.85 18.21 5.95
CA GLN A 409 -14.29 18.10 5.68
C GLN A 409 -14.72 16.62 5.61
N GLN A 410 -14.01 15.78 4.85
CA GLN A 410 -14.33 14.36 4.76
C GLN A 410 -14.25 13.66 6.12
N CYS A 411 -13.23 13.95 6.93
CA CYS A 411 -13.09 13.39 8.27
C CYS A 411 -14.18 13.88 9.22
N SER A 412 -14.64 15.13 9.09
CA SER A 412 -15.76 15.66 9.88
C SER A 412 -17.07 14.93 9.56
N ASP A 413 -17.33 14.64 8.28
CA ASP A 413 -18.49 13.86 7.86
C ASP A 413 -18.43 12.42 8.41
N MET A 414 -17.25 11.78 8.35
CA MET A 414 -17.05 10.44 8.92
C MET A 414 -17.19 10.41 10.44
N ARG A 415 -16.70 11.44 11.15
CA ARG A 415 -16.90 11.59 12.59
C ARG A 415 -18.38 11.65 12.92
N GLN A 416 -19.15 12.47 12.21
CA GLN A 416 -20.59 12.59 12.47
C GLN A 416 -21.30 11.24 12.29
N LYS A 417 -20.99 10.52 11.20
CA LYS A 417 -21.51 9.16 10.98
C LYS A 417 -21.15 8.20 12.12
N LEU A 418 -19.94 8.30 12.68
CA LEU A 418 -19.54 7.48 13.83
C LEU A 418 -20.29 7.86 15.10
N VAL A 419 -20.47 9.15 15.37
CA VAL A 419 -21.28 9.65 16.51
C VAL A 419 -22.70 9.10 16.42
N ASP A 420 -23.33 9.22 15.25
CA ASP A 420 -24.70 8.75 15.02
C ASP A 420 -24.78 7.23 15.19
N ALA A 421 -23.79 6.49 14.67
CA ALA A 421 -23.69 5.04 14.80
C ALA A 421 -23.57 4.61 16.28
N CYS A 422 -22.64 5.19 17.04
CA CYS A 422 -22.48 4.90 18.47
C CYS A 422 -23.76 5.21 19.25
N THR A 423 -24.36 6.38 19.01
CA THR A 423 -25.60 6.81 19.66
C THR A 423 -26.75 5.83 19.39
N SER A 424 -26.86 5.33 18.14
CA SER A 424 -27.95 4.42 17.74
C SER A 424 -27.99 3.09 18.50
N VAL A 425 -26.87 2.70 19.14
CA VAL A 425 -26.74 1.46 19.91
C VAL A 425 -26.35 1.70 21.37
N GLY A 426 -26.44 2.95 21.85
CA GLY A 426 -26.16 3.30 23.24
C GLY A 426 -24.69 3.21 23.64
N LEU A 427 -23.75 3.24 22.68
CA LEU A 427 -22.33 3.36 22.96
C LEU A 427 -21.95 4.82 23.19
N GLU A 428 -20.93 5.04 24.02
CA GLU A 428 -20.35 6.37 24.21
C GLU A 428 -19.83 6.92 22.86
N ALA A 429 -20.17 8.18 22.59
CA ALA A 429 -19.70 8.88 21.40
C ALA A 429 -18.17 9.02 21.41
N PRO A 430 -17.52 9.12 20.23
CA PRO A 430 -16.09 9.42 20.17
C PRO A 430 -15.75 10.70 20.91
N LEU A 431 -14.58 10.72 21.55
CA LEU A 431 -14.04 11.91 22.20
C LEU A 431 -13.93 13.08 21.20
N PRO A 432 -14.09 14.34 21.67
CA PRO A 432 -13.84 15.50 20.83
C PRO A 432 -12.40 15.47 20.28
N PRO A 433 -12.15 16.06 19.11
CA PRO A 433 -10.80 16.11 18.55
C PRO A 433 -9.88 16.83 19.54
N SER A 434 -8.76 16.21 19.89
CA SER A 434 -7.74 16.86 20.70
C SER A 434 -7.23 18.10 19.97
N PRO A 435 -7.01 19.24 20.65
CA PRO A 435 -6.43 20.42 20.03
C PRO A 435 -5.06 20.06 19.41
N PRO A 436 -4.68 20.68 18.27
CA PRO A 436 -3.41 20.41 17.64
C PRO A 436 -2.26 20.62 18.64
N PRO A 437 -1.18 19.81 18.59
CA PRO A 437 -0.09 19.87 19.55
C PRO A 437 0.57 21.25 19.75
N ALA A 438 0.36 22.19 18.83
CA ALA A 438 0.80 23.58 18.93
C ALA A 438 0.19 24.33 20.13
N LEU A 439 -0.90 23.83 20.74
CA LEU A 439 -1.54 24.45 21.90
C LEU A 439 -1.03 23.95 23.26
N TYR A 440 -0.17 22.92 23.31
CA TYR A 440 0.39 22.43 24.59
C TYR A 440 1.57 23.26 25.11
N HIS A 441 2.08 24.22 24.34
CA HIS A 441 3.15 25.14 24.76
C HIS A 441 2.64 26.57 25.05
N ALA A 442 1.32 26.80 25.03
CA ALA A 442 0.68 28.07 25.36
C ALA A 442 -0.23 28.01 26.61
N LEU A 443 -0.15 26.91 27.37
CA LEU A 443 -0.68 26.73 28.73
C LEU A 443 0.48 26.24 29.61
#